data_AF-A0AAX3Q9I5-F1
#
_entry.id   AF-A0AAX3Q9I5-F1
#
_cell.length_a   1.000
_cell.length_b   1.000
_cell.length_c   1.000
_cell.angle_alpha   90.00
_cell.angle_beta   90.00
_cell.angle_gamma   90.00
#
_symmetry.space_group_name_H-M   'P 1'
#
loop_
_entity.id
_entity.type
_entity.pdbx_description
1 polymer ?
#
loop_
_entity_poly.entity_id
_entity_poly.type
_entity_poly.pdbx_seq_one_letter_code
_entity_poly.pdbx_strand_id
1 'polypeptide(L)'
;MYPTEYIQFLIHFHGDYDYFECHEILEEYWKTKPRGNRDHYLVGLIQIAVSLYHHRRSNWNGAEKMMKSAITILEKNSAHLLRLGINEAQLLFLLKYKLQSIQKKESFTPLFLPLSDTTLEKYCIELCQKQNLPWKDVNATSNEFIIHKHTLRDRTEVIAERNEQLQKRKQR
;
A
#
# COMPACT_ATOMS: atom_id res chain seq x y z
N MET A 1 16.27 -3.48 -13.04
CA MET A 1 15.96 -2.16 -12.45
C MET A 1 14.48 -2.15 -12.08
N TYR A 2 14.13 -1.65 -10.90
CA TYR A 2 12.75 -1.64 -10.41
C TYR A 2 11.95 -0.46 -11.00
N PRO A 3 10.62 -0.58 -11.18
CA PRO A 3 9.77 0.54 -11.57
C PRO A 3 9.84 1.68 -10.56
N THR A 4 9.78 2.92 -11.04
CA THR A 4 9.81 4.12 -10.18
C THR A 4 8.64 4.12 -9.18
N GLU A 5 7.47 3.71 -9.63
CA GLU A 5 6.24 3.66 -8.83
C GLU A 5 6.35 2.64 -7.70
N TYR A 6 7.05 1.53 -7.92
CA TYR A 6 7.34 0.55 -6.87
C TYR A 6 8.31 1.12 -5.83
N ILE A 7 9.33 1.88 -6.26
CA ILE A 7 10.27 2.54 -5.34
C ILE A 7 9.57 3.63 -4.51
N GLN A 8 8.72 4.45 -5.14
CA GLN A 8 7.92 5.46 -4.45
C GLN A 8 6.95 4.82 -3.45
N PHE A 9 6.31 3.72 -3.84
CA PHE A 9 5.50 2.92 -2.92
C PHE A 9 6.30 2.50 -1.68
N LEU A 10 7.53 1.98 -1.83
CA LEU A 10 8.37 1.59 -0.68
C LEU A 10 8.73 2.78 0.21
N ILE A 11 9.05 3.93 -0.39
CA ILE A 11 9.37 5.16 0.35
C ILE A 11 8.19 5.59 1.22
N HIS A 12 6.97 5.66 0.66
CA HIS A 12 5.80 6.00 1.45
C HIS A 12 5.41 4.91 2.45
N PHE A 13 5.59 3.63 2.08
CA PHE A 13 5.21 2.52 2.93
C PHE A 13 6.07 2.42 4.19
N HIS A 14 7.38 2.73 4.09
CA HIS A 14 8.34 2.58 5.19
C HIS A 14 8.81 3.90 5.79
N GLY A 15 8.69 5.02 5.07
CA GLY A 15 9.23 6.31 5.49
C GLY A 15 8.22 7.17 6.24
N ASP A 16 7.18 7.65 5.56
CA ASP A 16 6.13 8.49 6.16
C ASP A 16 4.88 7.70 6.59
N TYR A 17 4.83 6.41 6.23
CA TYR A 17 3.69 5.53 6.42
C TYR A 17 2.39 6.08 5.80
N ASP A 18 2.48 6.78 4.67
CA ASP A 18 1.34 7.24 3.89
C ASP A 18 0.77 6.10 3.02
N TYR A 19 0.03 5.22 3.69
CA TYR A 19 -0.62 4.09 3.04
C TYR A 19 -1.72 4.50 2.05
N PHE A 20 -2.22 5.72 2.15
CA PHE A 20 -3.17 6.24 1.17
C PHE A 20 -2.42 6.57 -0.13
N GLU A 21 -1.29 7.25 -0.04
CA GLU A 21 -0.43 7.52 -1.20
C GLU A 21 0.10 6.22 -1.84
N CYS A 22 0.47 5.24 -1.02
CA CYS A 22 0.84 3.89 -1.49
C CYS A 22 -0.24 3.26 -2.38
N HIS A 23 -1.52 3.44 -2.01
CA HIS A 23 -2.65 2.96 -2.81
C HIS A 23 -2.72 3.69 -4.14
N GLU A 24 -2.69 5.02 -4.14
CA GLU A 24 -2.85 5.81 -5.37
C GLU A 24 -1.73 5.50 -6.37
N ILE A 25 -0.47 5.54 -5.92
CA ILE A 25 0.72 5.27 -6.78
C ILE A 25 0.63 3.90 -7.45
N LEU A 26 0.39 2.84 -6.67
CA LEU A 26 0.35 1.50 -7.24
C LEU A 26 -0.93 1.25 -8.06
N GLU A 27 -2.06 1.87 -7.71
CA GLU A 27 -3.29 1.72 -8.49
C GLU A 27 -3.14 2.38 -9.88
N GLU A 28 -2.54 3.57 -9.95
CA GLU A 28 -2.21 4.23 -11.22
C GLU A 28 -1.25 3.39 -12.04
N TYR A 29 -0.17 2.91 -11.43
CA TYR A 29 0.79 2.02 -12.09
C TYR A 29 0.12 0.73 -12.60
N TRP A 30 -0.74 0.10 -11.79
CA TRP A 30 -1.50 -1.09 -12.15
C TRP A 30 -2.47 -0.84 -13.32
N LYS A 31 -3.03 0.38 -13.41
CA LYS A 31 -3.96 0.78 -14.48
C LYS A 31 -3.28 1.01 -15.83
N THR A 32 -1.96 1.23 -15.88
CA THR A 32 -1.19 1.41 -17.12
C THR A 32 -1.29 0.21 -18.06
N LYS A 33 -1.48 -1.00 -17.52
CA LYS A 33 -1.68 -2.21 -18.30
C LYS A 33 -3.16 -2.37 -18.72
N PRO A 34 -3.43 -2.88 -19.94
CA PRO A 34 -4.78 -3.23 -20.37
C PRO A 34 -5.44 -4.20 -19.40
N ARG A 35 -6.76 -4.11 -19.21
CA ARG A 35 -7.51 -4.84 -18.16
C ARG A 35 -7.22 -6.35 -18.10
N GLY A 36 -7.01 -7.02 -19.22
CA GLY A 36 -6.72 -8.46 -19.28
C GLY A 36 -5.26 -8.85 -18.94
N ASN A 37 -4.36 -7.88 -18.89
CA ASN A 37 -2.91 -8.10 -18.70
C ASN A 37 -2.39 -7.47 -17.41
N ARG A 38 -3.28 -7.08 -16.49
CA ARG A 38 -2.87 -6.39 -15.28
C ARG A 38 -2.26 -7.35 -14.27
N ASP A 39 -1.24 -6.86 -13.59
CA ASP A 39 -0.47 -7.63 -12.63
C ASP A 39 -1.23 -7.79 -11.30
N HIS A 40 -1.72 -8.99 -11.02
CA HIS A 40 -2.49 -9.26 -9.80
C HIS A 40 -1.66 -9.08 -8.51
N TYR A 41 -0.35 -9.33 -8.53
CA TYR A 41 0.49 -9.15 -7.35
C TYR A 41 0.53 -7.68 -6.86
N LEU A 42 0.39 -6.70 -7.76
CA LEU A 42 0.27 -5.29 -7.39
C LEU A 42 -1.01 -5.03 -6.59
N VAL A 43 -2.11 -5.69 -6.95
CA VAL A 43 -3.37 -5.62 -6.18
C VAL A 43 -3.17 -6.13 -4.76
N GLY A 44 -2.36 -7.18 -4.58
CA GLY A 44 -1.97 -7.68 -3.26
C GLY A 44 -1.25 -6.61 -2.43
N LEU A 45 -0.24 -5.94 -2.99
CA LEU A 45 0.50 -4.86 -2.32
C LEU A 45 -0.39 -3.64 -2.00
N ILE A 46 -1.25 -3.25 -2.94
CA ILE A 46 -2.26 -2.20 -2.75
C ILE A 46 -3.16 -2.55 -1.55
N GLN A 47 -3.65 -3.78 -1.49
CA GLN A 47 -4.54 -4.21 -0.41
C GLN A 47 -3.84 -4.29 0.96
N ILE A 48 -2.53 -4.55 1.02
CA ILE A 48 -1.77 -4.37 2.27
C ILE A 48 -1.85 -2.92 2.74
N ALA A 49 -1.54 -1.96 1.86
CA ALA A 49 -1.59 -0.54 2.21
C ALA A 49 -3.01 -0.10 2.66
N VAL A 50 -4.04 -0.46 1.89
CA VAL A 50 -5.45 -0.15 2.25
C VAL A 50 -5.84 -0.80 3.58
N SER A 51 -5.40 -2.03 3.85
CA SER A 51 -5.65 -2.69 5.14
C SER A 51 -5.01 -1.93 6.30
N LEU A 52 -3.75 -1.54 6.18
CA LEU A 52 -3.02 -0.80 7.22
C LEU A 52 -3.62 0.59 7.44
N TYR A 53 -4.06 1.25 6.38
CA TYR A 53 -4.80 2.52 6.48
C TYR A 53 -6.11 2.36 7.27
N HIS A 54 -6.87 1.29 7.01
CA HIS A 54 -8.07 0.98 7.79
C HIS A 54 -7.76 0.61 9.25
N HIS A 55 -6.71 -0.18 9.49
CA HIS A 55 -6.29 -0.57 10.85
C HIS A 55 -5.92 0.68 11.67
N ARG A 56 -5.14 1.60 11.09
CA ARG A 56 -4.77 2.87 11.74
C ARG A 56 -5.98 3.69 12.19
N ARG A 57 -7.10 3.60 11.45
CA ARG A 57 -8.35 4.32 11.73
C ARG A 57 -9.37 3.48 12.51
N SER A 58 -8.95 2.36 13.08
CA SER A 58 -9.81 1.41 13.80
C SER A 58 -11.02 0.92 12.98
N ASN A 59 -10.93 0.95 11.64
CA ASN A 59 -11.90 0.29 10.76
C ASN A 59 -11.53 -1.19 10.63
N TRP A 60 -11.85 -1.95 11.67
CA TRP A 60 -11.46 -3.36 11.81
C TRP A 60 -11.97 -4.23 10.65
N ASN A 61 -13.23 -4.06 10.26
CA ASN A 61 -13.85 -4.86 9.20
C ASN A 61 -13.19 -4.59 7.84
N GLY A 62 -12.90 -3.32 7.53
CA GLY A 62 -12.19 -2.94 6.31
C GLY A 62 -10.76 -3.47 6.30
N ALA A 63 -10.06 -3.35 7.42
CA ALA A 63 -8.69 -3.83 7.58
C ALA A 63 -8.61 -5.35 7.38
N GLU A 64 -9.47 -6.11 8.05
CA GLU A 64 -9.49 -7.58 7.98
C GLU A 64 -9.79 -8.06 6.56
N LYS A 65 -10.83 -7.49 5.92
CA LYS A 65 -11.24 -7.86 4.56
C LYS A 65 -10.09 -7.67 3.57
N MET A 66 -9.42 -6.51 3.61
CA MET A 66 -8.32 -6.21 2.71
C MET A 66 -7.09 -7.08 2.99
N MET A 67 -6.76 -7.34 4.26
CA MET A 67 -5.62 -8.18 4.62
C MET A 67 -5.80 -9.64 4.16
N LYS A 68 -7.00 -10.22 4.35
CA LYS A 68 -7.32 -11.58 3.87
C LYS A 68 -7.20 -11.69 2.34
N SER A 69 -7.71 -10.69 1.63
CA SER A 69 -7.62 -10.63 0.17
C SER A 69 -6.16 -10.49 -0.29
N ALA A 70 -5.36 -9.64 0.35
CA ALA A 70 -3.95 -9.47 0.05
C ALA A 70 -3.18 -10.79 0.20
N ILE A 71 -3.37 -11.50 1.32
CA ILE A 71 -2.74 -12.81 1.57
C ILE A 71 -3.09 -13.79 0.45
N THR A 72 -4.38 -13.91 0.10
CA THR A 72 -4.85 -14.85 -0.93
C THR A 72 -4.24 -14.57 -2.30
N ILE A 73 -4.08 -13.29 -2.65
CA ILE A 73 -3.47 -12.87 -3.91
C ILE A 73 -1.97 -13.19 -3.89
N LEU A 74 -1.28 -12.84 -2.81
CA LEU A 74 0.17 -12.94 -2.73
C LEU A 74 0.66 -14.39 -2.62
N GLU A 75 -0.10 -15.28 -1.96
CA GLU A 75 0.15 -16.73 -1.95
C GLU A 75 0.15 -17.35 -3.35
N LYS A 76 -0.56 -16.75 -4.32
CA LYS A 76 -0.61 -17.22 -5.71
C LYS A 76 0.43 -16.55 -6.61
N ASN A 77 1.24 -15.63 -6.08
CA ASN A 77 2.12 -14.75 -6.87
C ASN A 77 3.58 -14.76 -6.37
N SER A 78 4.02 -15.85 -5.75
CA SER A 78 5.37 -16.09 -5.20
C SER A 78 6.52 -15.62 -6.11
N ALA A 79 6.50 -16.04 -7.38
CA ALA A 79 7.56 -15.70 -8.34
C ALA A 79 7.65 -14.19 -8.63
N HIS A 80 6.52 -13.47 -8.57
CA HIS A 80 6.50 -12.02 -8.77
C HIS A 80 7.05 -11.29 -7.54
N LEU A 81 6.75 -11.76 -6.33
CA LEU A 81 7.32 -11.22 -5.10
C LEU A 81 8.85 -11.35 -5.09
N LEU A 82 9.38 -12.50 -5.50
CA LEU A 82 10.82 -12.68 -5.63
C LEU A 82 11.45 -11.69 -6.61
N ARG A 83 10.80 -11.44 -7.76
CA ARG A 83 11.25 -10.42 -8.73
C ARG A 83 11.19 -9.00 -8.17
N LEU A 84 10.29 -8.73 -7.23
CA LEU A 84 10.23 -7.47 -6.49
C LEU A 84 11.28 -7.39 -5.37
N GLY A 85 12.11 -8.42 -5.17
CA GLY A 85 13.07 -8.45 -4.06
C GLY A 85 12.38 -8.57 -2.71
N ILE A 86 11.22 -9.24 -2.64
CA ILE A 86 10.48 -9.49 -1.40
C ILE A 86 10.62 -10.98 -1.02
N ASN A 87 10.94 -11.24 0.24
CA ASN A 87 10.88 -12.58 0.81
C ASN A 87 9.42 -12.97 1.08
N GLU A 88 8.86 -13.80 0.21
CA GLU A 88 7.47 -14.24 0.30
C GLU A 88 7.14 -14.93 1.64
N ALA A 89 7.95 -15.91 2.06
CA ALA A 89 7.63 -16.70 3.25
C ALA A 89 7.56 -15.81 4.50
N GLN A 90 8.52 -14.88 4.64
CA GLN A 90 8.51 -13.89 5.71
C GLN A 90 7.33 -12.92 5.56
N LEU A 91 7.00 -12.49 4.34
CA LEU A 91 5.88 -11.59 4.10
C LEU A 91 4.56 -12.25 4.54
N LEU A 92 4.28 -13.46 4.08
CA LEU A 92 3.06 -14.17 4.42
C LEU A 92 2.93 -14.42 5.93
N PHE A 93 4.05 -14.74 6.60
CA PHE A 93 4.08 -14.85 8.05
C PHE A 93 3.69 -13.52 8.73
N LEU A 94 4.30 -12.41 8.31
CA LEU A 94 4.00 -11.07 8.84
C LEU A 94 2.54 -10.67 8.59
N LEU A 95 2.00 -10.93 7.39
CA LEU A 95 0.61 -10.59 7.06
C LEU A 95 -0.39 -11.42 7.87
N LYS A 96 -0.12 -12.72 8.08
CA LYS A 96 -0.97 -13.59 8.92
C LYS A 96 -0.93 -13.15 10.39
N TYR A 97 0.24 -12.79 10.90
CA TYR A 97 0.36 -12.21 12.23
C TYR A 97 -0.41 -10.89 12.35
N LYS A 98 -0.26 -9.99 11.37
CA LYS A 98 -0.96 -8.71 11.34
C LYS A 98 -2.48 -8.88 11.27
N LEU A 99 -2.96 -9.86 10.50
CA LEU A 99 -4.37 -10.23 10.43
C LEU A 99 -4.91 -10.64 11.81
N GLN A 100 -4.17 -11.47 12.57
CA GLN A 100 -4.58 -11.85 13.93
C GLN A 100 -4.65 -10.64 14.87
N SER A 101 -3.68 -9.73 14.77
CA SER A 101 -3.66 -8.47 15.53
C SER A 101 -4.90 -7.60 15.23
N ILE A 102 -5.26 -7.46 13.95
CA ILE A 102 -6.47 -6.76 13.50
C ILE A 102 -7.74 -7.43 14.08
N GLN A 103 -7.82 -8.75 14.05
CA GLN A 103 -8.98 -9.50 14.57
C GLN A 103 -9.14 -9.37 16.09
N LYS A 104 -8.02 -9.27 16.81
CA LYS A 104 -7.98 -8.99 18.25
C LYS A 104 -8.21 -7.52 18.60
N LYS A 105 -8.33 -6.64 17.59
CA LYS A 105 -8.47 -5.19 17.73
C LYS A 105 -7.32 -4.54 18.51
N GLU A 106 -6.12 -5.08 18.33
CA GLU A 106 -4.91 -4.50 18.91
C GLU A 106 -4.59 -3.15 18.25
N SER A 107 -3.92 -2.28 18.99
CA SER A 107 -3.51 -0.96 18.48
C SER A 107 -2.67 -1.08 17.22
N PHE A 108 -2.80 -0.07 16.35
CA PHE A 108 -2.06 -0.03 15.10
C PHE A 108 -0.55 0.02 15.35
N THR A 109 0.18 -0.76 14.56
CA THR A 109 1.64 -0.75 14.44
C THR A 109 2.03 -0.77 12.96
N PRO A 110 3.11 -0.11 12.54
CA PRO A 110 3.58 -0.21 11.16
C PRO A 110 4.01 -1.64 10.84
N LEU A 111 3.86 -2.03 9.58
CA LEU A 111 4.38 -3.28 9.03
C LEU A 111 5.57 -2.96 8.14
N PHE A 112 6.59 -3.79 8.15
CA PHE A 112 7.75 -3.63 7.27
C PHE A 112 7.81 -4.80 6.28
N LEU A 113 7.73 -4.48 4.98
CA LEU A 113 7.94 -5.49 3.94
C LEU A 113 9.36 -6.08 4.04
N PRO A 114 9.49 -7.43 4.01
CA PRO A 114 10.78 -8.10 4.14
C PRO A 114 11.50 -8.10 2.79
N LEU A 115 12.27 -7.04 2.53
CA LEU A 115 13.09 -6.91 1.34
C LEU A 115 14.29 -7.86 1.42
N SER A 116 14.43 -8.75 0.44
CA SER A 116 15.61 -9.62 0.27
C SER A 116 16.70 -8.98 -0.57
N ASP A 117 16.37 -8.01 -1.44
CA ASP A 117 17.35 -7.24 -2.19
C ASP A 117 17.87 -6.06 -1.34
N THR A 118 19.08 -6.24 -0.80
CA THR A 118 19.75 -5.20 0.01
C THR A 118 20.15 -3.96 -0.79
N THR A 119 20.32 -4.08 -2.11
CA THR A 119 20.66 -2.94 -2.98
C THR A 119 19.43 -2.05 -3.15
N LEU A 120 18.26 -2.65 -3.35
CA LEU A 120 16.99 -1.94 -3.37
C LEU A 120 16.73 -1.23 -2.05
N GLU A 121 16.91 -1.91 -0.91
CA GLU A 121 16.68 -1.30 0.40
C GLU A 121 17.62 -0.10 0.64
N LYS A 122 18.92 -0.24 0.33
CA LYS A 122 19.88 0.88 0.43
C LYS A 122 19.46 2.07 -0.44
N TYR A 123 19.03 1.81 -1.67
CA TYR A 123 18.57 2.86 -2.56
C TYR A 123 17.34 3.60 -2.01
N CYS A 124 16.37 2.88 -1.44
CA CYS A 124 15.22 3.51 -0.78
C CYS A 124 15.66 4.35 0.44
N ILE A 125 16.60 3.87 1.25
CA ILE A 125 17.14 4.61 2.39
C ILE A 125 17.78 5.93 1.94
N GLU A 126 18.61 5.91 0.90
CA GLU A 126 19.25 7.11 0.34
C GLU A 126 18.21 8.13 -0.17
N LEU A 127 17.14 7.66 -0.81
CA LEU A 127 16.05 8.52 -1.27
C LEU A 127 15.23 9.11 -0.13
N CYS A 128 14.98 8.35 0.94
CA CYS A 128 14.34 8.87 2.16
C CYS A 128 15.22 9.95 2.82
N GLN A 129 16.53 9.73 2.93
CA GLN A 129 17.46 10.71 3.49
C GLN A 129 17.46 12.03 2.72
N LYS A 130 17.45 11.98 1.38
CA LYS A 130 17.35 13.18 0.54
C LYS A 130 16.04 13.95 0.72
N GLN A 131 14.98 13.27 1.17
CA GLN A 131 13.65 13.84 1.43
C GLN A 131 13.42 14.16 2.92
N ASN A 132 14.44 14.02 3.78
CA ASN A 132 14.32 14.14 5.24
C ASN A 132 13.24 13.23 5.84
N LEU A 133 13.01 12.05 5.25
CA LEU A 133 12.10 11.04 5.76
C LEU A 133 12.88 9.98 6.56
N PRO A 134 12.31 9.47 7.67
CA PRO A 134 12.88 8.32 8.35
C PRO A 134 12.72 7.06 7.48
N TRP A 135 13.29 5.94 7.93
CA TRP A 135 13.10 4.62 7.30
C TRP A 135 12.84 3.57 8.37
N LYS A 136 11.66 2.94 8.33
CA LYS A 136 11.24 1.90 9.29
C LYS A 136 11.35 2.35 10.76
N ASP A 137 11.14 3.64 11.03
CA ASP A 137 11.13 4.17 12.39
C ASP A 137 9.76 3.91 13.05
N VAL A 138 9.73 3.02 14.04
CA VAL A 138 8.51 2.68 14.79
C VAL A 138 7.97 3.82 15.64
N ASN A 139 8.82 4.81 15.97
CA ASN A 139 8.46 5.96 16.78
C ASN A 139 8.04 7.17 15.94
N ALA A 140 8.23 7.11 14.63
CA ALA A 140 7.81 8.18 13.74
C ALA A 140 6.29 8.35 13.86
N THR A 141 5.89 9.51 14.39
CA THR A 141 4.50 9.82 14.64
C THR A 141 3.82 10.10 13.30
N SER A 142 2.81 9.30 12.94
CA SER A 142 1.99 9.60 11.77
C SER A 142 1.24 10.91 12.02
N ASN A 143 1.53 11.94 11.22
CA ASN A 143 0.82 13.22 11.26
C ASN A 143 -0.69 12.99 11.05
N GLU A 144 -1.57 13.68 11.79
CA GLU A 144 -3.03 13.60 11.64
C GLU A 144 -3.48 13.78 10.18
N PHE A 145 -2.77 14.62 9.42
CA PHE A 145 -3.01 14.78 7.99
C PHE A 145 -2.88 13.47 7.21
N ILE A 146 -1.84 12.66 7.48
CA ILE A 146 -1.62 11.36 6.81
C ILE A 146 -2.72 10.36 7.22
N ILE A 147 -3.18 10.43 8.48
CA ILE A 147 -4.25 9.56 8.99
C ILE A 147 -5.59 9.87 8.31
N HIS A 148 -5.86 11.14 8.06
CA HIS A 148 -7.12 11.61 7.48
C HIS A 148 -7.00 12.08 6.03
N LYS A 149 -5.88 11.80 5.34
CA LYS A 149 -5.54 12.35 4.03
C LYS A 149 -6.64 12.16 3.00
N HIS A 150 -7.28 10.99 3.00
CA HIS A 150 -8.42 10.75 2.13
C HIS A 150 -9.50 11.83 2.30
N THR A 151 -9.84 12.24 3.54
CA THR A 151 -10.86 13.25 3.85
C THR A 151 -10.36 14.68 3.75
N LEU A 152 -9.08 14.93 4.04
CA LEU A 152 -8.50 16.28 4.08
C LEU A 152 -7.91 16.73 2.75
N ARG A 153 -7.65 15.83 1.80
CA ARG A 153 -7.19 16.23 0.46
C ARG A 153 -8.28 16.98 -0.28
N ASP A 154 -7.87 17.93 -1.12
CA ASP A 154 -8.77 18.48 -2.12
C ASP A 154 -9.23 17.35 -3.05
N ARG A 155 -10.55 17.13 -3.11
CA ARG A 155 -11.18 16.08 -3.92
C ARG A 155 -11.89 16.65 -5.14
N THR A 156 -11.65 17.91 -5.50
CA THR A 156 -12.37 18.61 -6.57
C THR A 156 -12.34 17.81 -7.88
N GLU A 157 -11.17 17.27 -8.26
CA GLU A 157 -11.02 16.45 -9.46
C GLU A 157 -11.77 15.11 -9.39
N VAL A 158 -11.70 14.41 -8.24
CA VAL A 158 -12.40 13.13 -8.02
C VAL A 158 -13.93 13.31 -8.09
N ILE A 159 -14.44 14.43 -7.58
CA ILE A 159 -15.86 14.78 -7.66
C ILE A 159 -16.26 15.13 -9.08
N ALA A 160 -15.43 15.91 -9.80
CA ALA A 160 -15.66 16.26 -11.20
C ALA A 160 -15.72 15.00 -12.10
N GLU A 161 -14.76 14.08 -11.95
CA GLU A 161 -14.72 12.83 -12.73
C GLU A 161 -15.94 11.93 -12.44
N ARG A 162 -16.36 11.81 -11.17
CA ARG A 162 -17.60 11.10 -10.81
C ARG A 162 -18.84 11.72 -11.45
N ASN A 163 -18.94 13.05 -11.45
CA ASN A 163 -20.06 13.75 -12.07
C ASN A 163 -20.09 13.56 -13.58
N GLU A 164 -18.93 13.58 -14.23
CA GLU A 164 -18.81 13.34 -15.66
C GLU A 164 -19.24 11.91 -16.04
N GLN A 165 -18.82 10.90 -15.26
CA GLN A 165 -19.28 9.51 -15.47
C GLN A 165 -20.78 9.34 -15.23
N LEU A 166 -21.36 10.04 -14.25
CA LEU A 166 -22.82 10.05 -14.01
C LEU A 166 -23.58 10.69 -15.18
N GLN A 167 -23.09 11.80 -15.75
CA GLN A 167 -23.68 12.44 -16.93
C GLN A 167 -23.63 11.52 -18.16
N LYS A 168 -22.50 10.87 -18.42
CA LYS A 168 -22.34 9.89 -19.51
C LYS A 168 -23.28 8.68 -19.38
N ARG A 169 -23.68 8.32 -18.15
CA ARG A 169 -24.67 7.25 -17.89
C ARG A 169 -26.12 7.69 -18.05
N LYS A 170 -26.43 8.98 -17.84
CA LYS A 170 -27.79 9.55 -18.04
C LYS A 170 -28.12 9.86 -19.50
N GLN A 171 -27.09 9.94 -20.36
CA GLN A 171 -27.23 10.18 -21.80
C GLN A 171 -27.24 8.89 -22.64
N ARG A 172 -27.24 7.72 -22.00
CA ARG A 172 -27.46 6.40 -22.60
C ARG A 172 -28.84 5.90 -22.23
#